data_AF-A0A0H1R9I4-F1
#
_entry.id   AF-A0A0H1R9I4-F1
#
_cell.length_a   1.000
_cell.length_b   1.000
_cell.length_c   1.000
_cell.angle_alpha   90.00
_cell.angle_beta   90.00
_cell.angle_gamma   90.00
#
_symmetry.space_group_name_H-M   'P 1'
#
loop_
_entity.id
_entity.type
_entity.pdbx_description
1 polymer ?
#
loop_
_entity_poly.entity_id
_entity_poly.type
_entity_poly.pdbx_seq_one_letter_code
_entity_poly.pdbx_strand_id
1 'polypeptide(L)'
;MPLPISEPVTETHVIEVDPNVHPREAVLRACYWLSHEAEIDIVTIDEGRIRLTLKSRDGQSESGLAWRLRSALIDFSIRVDIERETSDLRSRIWQTAFSEAMGTKPR
;
A
#
# COMPACT_ATOMS: atom_id res chain seq x y z
N MET A 1 13.67 -48.27 0.55
CA MET A 1 13.80 -46.91 1.09
C MET A 1 12.69 -46.06 0.53
N PRO A 2 11.80 -45.48 1.33
CA PRO A 2 10.91 -44.43 0.84
C PRO A 2 11.75 -43.16 0.59
N LEU A 3 11.45 -42.44 -0.49
CA LEU A 3 12.07 -41.15 -0.81
C LEU A 3 11.60 -40.10 0.21
N PRO A 4 12.46 -39.13 0.60
CA PRO A 4 12.01 -38.01 1.42
C PRO A 4 10.94 -37.24 0.64
N ILE A 5 9.80 -37.02 1.29
CA ILE A 5 8.73 -36.18 0.79
C ILE A 5 9.29 -34.76 0.85
N SER A 6 9.76 -34.21 -0.27
CA SER A 6 10.20 -32.82 -0.32
C SER A 6 9.03 -31.93 0.09
N GLU A 7 9.19 -31.17 1.17
CA GLU A 7 8.28 -30.09 1.51
C GLU A 7 8.15 -29.15 0.30
N PRO A 8 6.95 -28.64 -0.02
CA PRO A 8 6.82 -27.70 -1.12
C PRO A 8 7.70 -26.49 -0.80
N VAL A 9 8.73 -26.27 -1.62
CA VAL A 9 9.53 -25.06 -1.60
C VAL A 9 8.56 -23.93 -1.92
N THR A 10 8.07 -23.29 -0.86
CA THR A 10 7.28 -22.08 -0.99
C THR A 10 8.31 -21.04 -1.33
N GLU A 11 8.47 -20.73 -2.63
CA GLU A 11 9.14 -19.50 -3.00
C GLU A 11 8.49 -18.38 -2.18
N THR A 12 9.31 -17.45 -1.71
CA THR A 12 8.84 -16.39 -0.82
C THR A 12 9.46 -15.14 -1.36
N HIS A 13 8.65 -14.28 -1.96
CA HIS A 13 9.17 -13.07 -2.58
C HIS A 13 9.21 -11.94 -1.55
N VAL A 14 10.40 -11.40 -1.33
CA VAL A 14 10.63 -10.26 -0.44
C VAL A 14 10.72 -8.98 -1.24
N ILE A 15 10.10 -7.91 -0.76
CA ILE A 15 10.21 -6.54 -1.29
C ILE A 15 10.57 -5.63 -0.13
N GLU A 16 11.61 -4.82 -0.30
CA GLU A 16 12.00 -3.79 0.66
C GLU A 16 11.58 -2.42 0.16
N VAL A 17 11.01 -1.63 1.07
CA VAL A 17 10.39 -0.35 0.77
C VAL A 17 11.01 0.73 1.65
N ASP A 18 11.43 1.82 1.01
CA ASP A 18 11.91 3.02 1.69
C ASP A 18 10.71 3.93 2.05
N PRO A 19 10.46 4.22 3.34
CA PRO A 19 9.32 5.04 3.76
C PRO A 19 9.43 6.49 3.29
N ASN A 20 10.62 6.96 2.91
CA ASN A 20 10.81 8.31 2.37
C ASN A 20 10.34 8.43 0.91
N VAL A 21 10.25 7.30 0.20
CA VAL A 21 9.75 7.23 -1.18
C VAL A 21 8.29 6.81 -1.20
N HIS A 22 7.95 5.80 -0.40
CA HIS A 22 6.60 5.25 -0.32
C HIS A 22 6.10 5.40 1.11
N PRO A 23 5.25 6.40 1.41
CA PRO A 23 4.77 6.60 2.77
C PRO A 23 4.00 5.37 3.25
N ARG A 24 4.07 5.08 4.55
CA ARG A 24 3.46 3.89 5.16
C ARG A 24 1.99 3.68 4.76
N GLU A 25 1.24 4.76 4.62
CA GLU A 25 -0.15 4.71 4.16
C GLU A 25 -0.30 4.12 2.76
N ALA A 26 0.56 4.52 1.81
CA ALA A 26 0.56 3.97 0.46
C ALA A 26 0.92 2.47 0.46
N VAL A 27 1.86 2.07 1.32
CA VAL A 27 2.23 0.66 1.52
C VAL A 27 1.03 -0.17 1.96
N LEU A 28 0.29 0.30 2.97
CA LEU A 28 -0.89 -0.40 3.48
C LEU A 28 -2.00 -0.49 2.43
N ARG A 29 -2.27 0.60 1.70
CA ARG A 29 -3.26 0.61 0.61
C ARG A 29 -2.89 -0.37 -0.51
N ALA A 30 -1.61 -0.43 -0.89
CA ALA A 30 -1.11 -1.37 -1.90
C ALA A 30 -1.22 -2.83 -1.44
N CYS A 31 -0.86 -3.13 -0.19
CA CYS A 31 -1.00 -4.47 0.37
C CYS A 31 -2.48 -4.89 0.45
N TYR A 32 -3.35 -3.99 0.88
CA TYR A 32 -4.79 -4.25 0.93
C TYR A 32 -5.37 -4.50 -0.47
N TRP A 33 -4.94 -3.75 -1.48
CA TRP A 33 -5.40 -3.95 -2.85
C TRP A 33 -5.12 -5.36 -3.39
N LEU A 34 -4.02 -5.98 -2.94
CA LEU A 34 -3.61 -7.33 -3.36
C LEU A 34 -4.02 -8.44 -2.37
N SER A 35 -4.70 -8.12 -1.26
CA SER A 35 -4.92 -9.08 -0.15
C SER A 35 -5.80 -10.28 -0.52
N HIS A 36 -6.59 -10.16 -1.58
CA HIS A 36 -7.41 -11.25 -2.12
C HIS A 36 -6.57 -12.32 -2.83
N GLU A 37 -5.41 -11.97 -3.37
CA GLU A 37 -4.60 -12.84 -4.23
C GLU A 37 -3.29 -13.27 -3.56
N ALA A 38 -2.82 -12.48 -2.59
CA ALA A 38 -1.61 -12.73 -1.84
C ALA A 38 -1.85 -12.58 -0.33
N GLU A 39 -1.16 -13.42 0.44
CA GLU A 39 -0.86 -13.14 1.83
C GLU A 39 0.40 -12.28 1.89
N ILE A 40 0.34 -11.18 2.63
CA ILE A 40 1.44 -10.22 2.72
C ILE A 40 1.74 -10.00 4.19
N ASP A 41 2.94 -10.40 4.61
CA ASP A 41 3.49 -10.04 5.90
C ASP A 41 4.23 -8.70 5.80
N ILE A 42 4.04 -7.84 6.81
CA ILE A 42 4.56 -6.48 6.83
C ILE A 42 5.37 -6.28 8.09
N VAL A 43 6.68 -6.17 7.94
CA VAL A 43 7.60 -5.96 9.05
C VAL A 43 8.36 -4.66 8.85
N THR A 44 8.46 -3.85 9.91
CA THR A 44 9.39 -2.72 9.91
C THR A 44 10.76 -3.24 10.31
N ILE A 45 11.74 -3.03 9.44
CA ILE A 45 13.15 -3.40 9.63
C ILE A 45 13.98 -2.12 9.84
N ASP A 46 15.31 -2.27 9.89
CA ASP A 46 16.29 -1.24 10.19
C ASP A 46 15.96 0.15 9.61
N GLU A 47 16.18 1.19 10.42
CA GLU A 47 15.99 2.60 10.03
C GLU A 47 14.57 2.96 9.54
N GLY A 48 13.56 2.13 9.88
CA GLY A 48 12.17 2.37 9.51
C GLY A 48 11.81 1.87 8.10
N ARG A 49 12.73 1.18 7.41
CA ARG A 49 12.43 0.48 6.15
C ARG A 49 11.33 -0.55 6.38
N ILE A 50 10.51 -0.80 5.36
CA ILE A 50 9.42 -1.76 5.44
C ILE A 50 9.77 -2.96 4.56
N ARG A 51 9.79 -4.15 5.17
CA ARG A 51 9.91 -5.42 4.46
C ARG A 51 8.52 -6.02 4.26
N LEU A 52 8.22 -6.34 3.01
CA LEU A 52 7.02 -7.03 2.60
C LEU A 52 7.40 -8.43 2.15
N THR A 53 6.75 -9.43 2.73
CA THR A 53 6.92 -10.83 2.31
C THR A 53 5.61 -11.29 1.68
N LEU A 54 5.67 -11.73 0.42
CA LEU A 54 4.50 -12.16 -0.33
C LEU A 54 4.46 -13.68 -0.46
N LYS A 55 3.27 -14.23 -0.28
CA LYS A 55 2.94 -15.63 -0.59
C LYS A 55 1.64 -15.68 -1.39
N SER A 56 1.63 -16.44 -2.48
CA SER A 56 0.42 -16.60 -3.28
C SER A 56 -0.67 -17.39 -2.53
N ARG A 57 -1.94 -16.99 -2.67
CA ARG A 57 -3.09 -17.76 -2.15
C ARG A 57 -3.56 -18.86 -3.12
N ASP A 58 -3.60 -18.55 -4.42
CA ASP A 58 -4.23 -19.41 -5.43
C ASP A 58 -3.23 -19.97 -6.47
N GLY A 59 -1.97 -20.11 -6.09
CA GLY A 59 -0.93 -20.63 -6.98
C GLY A 59 -0.54 -19.69 -8.12
N GLN A 60 -0.88 -18.41 -8.02
CA GLN A 60 -0.36 -17.38 -8.91
C GLN A 60 1.15 -17.21 -8.74
N SER A 61 1.83 -16.78 -9.80
CA SER A 61 3.26 -16.47 -9.74
C SER A 61 3.53 -15.34 -8.75
N GLU A 62 4.36 -15.61 -7.75
CA GLU A 62 4.75 -14.63 -6.74
C GLU A 62 5.57 -13.48 -7.33
N SER A 63 6.37 -13.74 -8.36
CA SER A 63 7.03 -12.71 -9.16
C SER A 63 6.03 -11.80 -9.86
N GLY A 64 4.92 -12.36 -10.36
CA GLY A 64 3.82 -11.59 -10.94
C GLY A 64 3.08 -10.75 -9.90
N LEU A 65 2.79 -11.33 -8.73
CA LEU A 65 2.20 -10.62 -7.59
C LEU A 65 3.12 -9.50 -7.09
N ALA A 66 4.42 -9.74 -6.99
CA ALA A 66 5.42 -8.76 -6.61
C ALA A 66 5.51 -7.61 -7.63
N TRP A 67 5.43 -7.90 -8.93
CA TRP A 67 5.34 -6.88 -9.97
C TRP A 67 4.11 -5.98 -9.78
N ARG A 68 2.95 -6.59 -9.60
CA ARG A 68 1.69 -5.86 -9.37
C ARG A 68 1.72 -5.02 -8.10
N LEU A 69 2.31 -5.55 -7.02
CA LEU A 69 2.47 -4.82 -5.77
C LEU A 69 3.37 -3.58 -5.95
N ARG A 70 4.48 -3.71 -6.70
CA ARG A 70 5.34 -2.55 -7.04
C ARG A 70 4.60 -1.48 -7.83
N SER A 71 3.77 -1.87 -8.80
CA SER A 71 2.92 -0.92 -9.53
C SER A 71 1.90 -0.24 -8.62
N ALA A 72 1.21 -1.00 -7.78
CA ALA A 72 0.25 -0.46 -6.82
C ALA A 72 0.92 0.50 -5.82
N LEU A 73 2.14 0.19 -5.34
CA LEU A 73 2.90 1.07 -4.45
C LEU A 73 3.12 2.45 -5.06
N ILE A 74 3.49 2.52 -6.34
CA ILE A 74 3.69 3.79 -7.06
C ILE A 74 2.36 4.55 -7.12
N ASP A 75 1.31 3.89 -7.60
CA ASP A 75 -0.02 4.51 -7.76
C ASP A 75 -0.56 5.08 -6.45
N PHE A 76 -0.49 4.31 -5.36
CA PHE A 76 -0.97 4.76 -4.06
C PHE A 76 -0.08 5.83 -3.44
N SER A 77 1.23 5.84 -3.72
CA SER A 77 2.12 6.90 -3.23
C SER A 77 1.76 8.24 -3.87
N ILE A 78 1.59 8.27 -5.19
CA ILE A 78 1.15 9.46 -5.92
C ILE A 78 -0.21 9.95 -5.41
N ARG A 79 -1.17 9.03 -5.19
CA ARG A 79 -2.48 9.41 -4.63
C ARG A 79 -2.36 10.01 -3.23
N VAL A 80 -1.53 9.43 -2.35
CA VAL A 80 -1.31 9.98 -1.01
C VAL A 80 -0.70 11.37 -1.09
N ASP A 81 0.25 11.61 -1.99
CA ASP A 81 0.86 12.94 -2.16
C ASP A 81 -0.15 13.96 -2.68
N ILE A 82 -0.95 13.61 -3.69
CA ILE A 82 -2.04 14.46 -4.19
C ILE A 82 -3.06 14.75 -3.08
N GLU A 83 -3.46 13.74 -2.30
CA GLU A 83 -4.41 13.90 -1.19
C GLU A 83 -3.88 14.86 -0.12
N ARG A 84 -2.56 14.80 0.17
CA ARG A 84 -1.88 15.71 1.10
C ARG A 84 -1.84 17.14 0.56
N GLU A 85 -1.40 17.33 -0.68
CA GLU A 85 -1.30 18.66 -1.31
C GLU A 85 -2.67 19.32 -1.50
N THR A 86 -3.71 18.54 -1.76
CA THR A 86 -5.07 19.06 -1.98
C THR A 86 -5.93 19.11 -0.72
N SER A 87 -5.43 18.64 0.43
CA SER A 87 -6.20 18.59 1.69
C SER A 87 -6.67 19.98 2.11
N ASP A 88 -5.77 20.96 2.13
CA ASP A 88 -6.07 22.32 2.56
C ASP A 88 -7.04 23.02 1.60
N LEU A 89 -6.85 22.83 0.30
CA LEU A 89 -7.74 23.39 -0.72
C LEU A 89 -9.16 22.82 -0.56
N ARG A 90 -9.30 21.49 -0.41
CA ARG A 90 -10.60 20.85 -0.16
C ARG A 90 -11.25 21.36 1.12
N SER A 91 -10.48 21.50 2.20
CA SER A 91 -10.96 22.02 3.48
C SER A 91 -11.55 23.43 3.32
N ARG A 92 -10.85 24.33 2.61
CA ARG A 92 -11.34 25.69 2.33
C ARG A 92 -12.59 25.70 1.46
N ILE A 93 -12.65 24.87 0.41
CA ILE A 93 -13.85 24.74 -0.44
C ILE A 93 -15.05 24.33 0.41
N TRP A 94 -14.90 23.33 1.28
CA TRP A 94 -15.96 22.91 2.18
C TRP A 94 -16.37 24.01 3.16
N GLN A 95 -15.41 24.67 3.80
CA GLN A 95 -15.70 25.76 4.74
C GLN A 95 -16.49 26.90 4.09
N THR A 96 -16.11 27.31 2.88
CA THR A 96 -16.82 28.34 2.12
C THR A 96 -18.22 27.87 1.75
N ALA A 97 -18.35 26.67 1.18
CA ALA A 97 -19.65 26.12 0.77
C ALA A 97 -20.63 25.98 1.95
N PHE A 98 -20.16 25.53 3.10
CA PHE A 98 -20.99 25.45 4.31
C PHE A 98 -21.31 26.84 4.89
N SER A 99 -20.38 27.80 4.84
CA SER A 99 -20.64 29.17 5.30
C SER A 99 -21.71 29.86 4.45
N GLU A 100 -21.65 29.66 3.13
CA GLU A 100 -22.66 30.16 2.19
C GLU A 100 -24.02 29.48 2.39
N ALA A 101 -24.05 28.15 2.57
CA ALA A 101 -25.28 27.40 2.81
C ALA A 101 -25.95 27.74 4.15
N MET A 102 -25.16 28.03 5.19
CA MET A 102 -25.65 28.36 6.54
C MET A 102 -25.92 29.86 6.74
N GLY A 103 -25.78 30.69 5.70
CA GLY A 103 -26.05 32.13 5.77
C GLY A 103 -25.12 32.92 6.69
N THR A 104 -23.98 32.34 7.09
CA THR A 104 -23.02 33.00 7.96
C THR A 104 -22.03 33.76 7.07
N LYS A 105 -22.29 35.06 6.88
CA LYS A 105 -21.38 35.93 6.15
C LYS A 105 -20.00 35.90 6.84
N PRO A 106 -18.92 35.46 6.18
CA PRO A 106 -17.58 35.58 6.75
C PRO A 106 -17.27 37.07 6.92
N ARG A 107 -16.90 37.46 8.15
CA ARG A 107 -16.44 38.81 8.50
C ARG A 107 -14.94 38.93 8.26
#